data_AF-A0A3E0PZ22-F1
#
_entry.id   AF-A0A3E0PZ22-F1
#
_cell.length_a   1.000
_cell.length_b   1.000
_cell.length_c   1.000
_cell.angle_alpha   90.00
_cell.angle_beta   90.00
_cell.angle_gamma   90.00
#
_symmetry.space_group_name_H-M   'P 1'
#
loop_
_entity.id
_entity.type
_entity.pdbx_description
1 polymer ?
#
loop_
_entity_poly.entity_id
_entity_poly.type
_entity_poly.pdbx_seq_one_letter_code
_entity_poly.pdbx_strand_id
1 'polypeptide(L)'
;MSDQLTAAAEALGIPEQLVSRSAEARAQANGTSTDAILSAWSGGAPAAAPAKEAAPEAPETPEKEEAEAPAPAERAPAPEPAPLPTAIPEPALAREAEAEPVEETLEPVDLSVRLRTTGRIGTWTGAILGLFAFVISAATWSQNVTVAGEETLRPVFVIDPDSVLIGVALVSIVFGGVVAALSRAAASWANPAMQLKSSRSSTAWIGAVVGLVLGIAGGAVLASGFATPIEGSEEGFAQLPVLSTLFVMLIGGAVLGGLTTLTTQFFGVPIAVDEPEEEVDTVRRRLGNAVGIPVAGLLLLAVLVLPFAWTLIESNHITSGGAAIIAIITASGILAFSALAGSQPNVRIGRGELLVAVLGIGIVVLILFAVLTNLSDDHSEESGEEAAAVLVIS
;
A
#
# COMPACT_ATOMS: atom_id res chain seq x y z
N MET A 1 14.84 -12.33 -46.06
CA MET A 1 14.16 -11.89 -44.83
C MET A 1 14.44 -10.42 -44.52
N SER A 2 15.71 -9.98 -44.46
CA SER A 2 16.08 -8.57 -44.20
C SER A 2 15.41 -7.58 -45.15
N ASP A 3 15.47 -7.84 -46.46
CA ASP A 3 15.05 -6.85 -47.45
C ASP A 3 13.53 -6.63 -47.46
N GLN A 4 12.75 -7.68 -47.16
CA GLN A 4 11.29 -7.61 -47.02
C GLN A 4 10.86 -6.94 -45.71
N LEU A 5 11.65 -7.13 -44.66
CA LEU A 5 11.42 -6.49 -43.36
C LEU A 5 11.67 -4.98 -43.49
N THR A 6 12.77 -4.57 -44.11
CA THR A 6 13.08 -3.15 -44.38
C THR A 6 12.01 -2.53 -45.28
N ALA A 7 11.60 -3.19 -46.37
CA ALA A 7 10.54 -2.70 -47.24
C ALA A 7 9.17 -2.58 -46.52
N ALA A 8 8.82 -3.52 -45.64
CA ALA A 8 7.60 -3.46 -44.86
C ALA A 8 7.66 -2.36 -43.77
N ALA A 9 8.83 -2.15 -43.17
CA ALA A 9 9.07 -1.08 -42.18
C ALA A 9 8.96 0.31 -42.81
N GLU A 10 9.50 0.49 -44.01
CA GLU A 10 9.38 1.72 -44.79
C GLU A 10 7.94 1.98 -45.25
N ALA A 11 7.24 0.94 -45.73
CA ALA A 11 5.84 1.05 -46.16
C ALA A 11 4.88 1.41 -45.02
N LEU A 12 5.16 0.94 -43.80
CA LEU A 12 4.33 1.20 -42.61
C LEU A 12 4.79 2.43 -41.81
N GLY A 13 5.99 2.97 -42.07
CA GLY A 13 6.58 4.09 -41.31
C GLY A 13 6.90 3.74 -39.85
N ILE A 14 7.19 2.47 -39.55
CA ILE A 14 7.39 1.94 -38.18
C ILE A 14 8.77 1.26 -38.12
N PRO A 15 9.52 1.35 -37.00
CA PRO A 15 10.83 0.69 -36.86
C PRO A 15 10.81 -0.82 -37.10
N GLU A 16 11.88 -1.32 -37.73
CA GLU A 16 12.08 -2.73 -38.10
C GLU A 16 11.84 -3.73 -36.96
N GLN A 17 12.27 -3.41 -35.74
CA GLN A 17 12.10 -4.30 -34.57
C GLN A 17 10.64 -4.47 -34.13
N LEU A 18 9.76 -3.50 -34.41
CA LEU A 18 8.33 -3.61 -34.12
C LEU A 18 7.63 -4.36 -35.24
N VAL A 19 8.05 -4.15 -36.49
CA VAL A 19 7.53 -4.84 -37.66
C VAL A 19 7.82 -6.33 -37.56
N SER A 20 9.03 -6.74 -37.17
CA SER A 20 9.38 -8.16 -36.97
C SER A 20 8.50 -8.84 -35.91
N ARG A 21 8.41 -8.25 -34.71
CA ARG A 21 7.57 -8.78 -33.62
C ARG A 21 6.09 -8.85 -34.00
N SER A 22 5.60 -7.85 -34.72
CA SER A 22 4.20 -7.82 -35.17
C SER A 22 3.91 -8.84 -36.29
N ALA A 23 4.89 -9.10 -37.16
CA ALA A 23 4.79 -10.10 -38.20
C ALA A 23 4.80 -11.51 -37.60
N GLU A 24 5.68 -11.78 -36.64
CA GLU A 24 5.74 -13.05 -35.89
C GLU A 24 4.44 -13.32 -35.12
N ALA A 25 3.92 -12.32 -34.41
CA ALA A 25 2.67 -12.45 -33.67
C ALA A 25 1.46 -12.75 -34.59
N ARG A 26 1.39 -12.12 -35.76
CA ARG A 26 0.30 -12.36 -36.73
C ARG A 26 0.46 -13.66 -37.51
N ALA A 27 1.69 -14.07 -37.77
CA ALA A 27 2.01 -15.38 -38.33
C ALA A 27 1.48 -16.50 -37.42
N GLN A 28 1.75 -16.40 -36.11
CA GLN A 28 1.25 -17.34 -35.10
C GLN A 28 -0.29 -17.32 -35.00
N ALA A 29 -0.92 -16.14 -34.99
CA ALA A 29 -2.37 -16.02 -34.86
C ALA A 29 -3.13 -16.53 -36.09
N ASN A 30 -2.57 -16.35 -37.30
CA ASN A 30 -3.21 -16.73 -38.55
C ASN A 30 -2.75 -18.11 -39.07
N GLY A 31 -1.85 -18.80 -38.37
CA GLY A 31 -1.26 -20.06 -38.83
C GLY A 31 -0.50 -19.93 -40.16
N THR A 32 0.10 -18.76 -40.43
CA THR A 32 0.84 -18.46 -41.66
C THR A 32 2.32 -18.20 -41.37
N SER A 33 3.16 -18.08 -42.40
CA SER A 33 4.58 -17.75 -42.21
C SER A 33 4.81 -16.25 -42.03
N THR A 34 5.83 -15.88 -41.24
CA THR A 34 6.25 -14.49 -41.05
C THR A 34 6.56 -13.80 -42.38
N ASP A 35 7.19 -14.50 -43.32
CA ASP A 35 7.50 -13.98 -44.66
C ASP A 35 6.24 -13.68 -45.50
N ALA A 36 5.16 -14.45 -45.35
CA ALA A 36 3.90 -14.17 -46.02
C ALA A 36 3.25 -12.87 -45.52
N ILE A 37 3.35 -12.60 -44.22
CA ILE A 37 2.86 -11.37 -43.60
C ILE A 37 3.72 -10.17 -44.03
N LEU A 38 5.05 -10.31 -44.03
CA LEU A 38 5.97 -9.25 -44.47
C LEU A 38 5.82 -8.93 -45.97
N SER A 39 5.59 -9.94 -46.81
CA SER A 39 5.29 -9.77 -48.23
C SER A 39 3.99 -8.97 -48.45
N ALA A 40 2.95 -9.26 -47.66
CA ALA A 40 1.67 -8.54 -47.73
C ALA A 40 1.78 -7.05 -47.31
N TRP A 41 2.71 -6.72 -46.43
CA TRP A 41 2.94 -5.33 -45.97
C TRP A 41 3.91 -4.55 -46.83
N SER A 42 4.86 -5.23 -47.49
CA SER A 42 5.79 -4.63 -48.45
C SER A 42 5.15 -4.39 -49.84
N GLY A 43 3.84 -4.63 -49.99
CA GLY A 43 3.08 -4.35 -51.22
C GLY A 43 2.99 -5.51 -52.21
N GLY A 44 3.38 -6.73 -51.81
CA GLY A 44 3.17 -7.95 -52.59
C GLY A 44 1.72 -8.45 -52.50
N ALA A 45 1.10 -8.73 -53.64
CA ALA A 45 -0.28 -9.21 -53.72
C ALA A 45 -0.51 -10.46 -52.81
N PRO A 46 -1.68 -10.59 -52.14
CA PRO A 46 -1.94 -11.72 -51.26
C PRO A 46 -1.96 -13.03 -52.05
N ALA A 47 -1.19 -14.02 -51.62
CA ALA A 47 -1.44 -15.39 -52.02
C ALA A 47 -2.82 -15.81 -51.46
N ALA A 48 -3.65 -16.36 -52.35
CA ALA A 48 -5.03 -16.73 -52.07
C ALA A 48 -5.16 -17.64 -50.82
N ALA A 49 -6.14 -17.32 -49.97
CA ALA A 49 -6.56 -18.17 -48.87
C ALA A 49 -7.02 -19.54 -49.41
N PRO A 50 -6.59 -20.68 -48.83
CA PRO A 50 -7.32 -21.91 -49.02
C PRO A 50 -8.59 -21.88 -48.17
N ALA A 51 -9.64 -22.38 -48.79
CA ALA A 51 -11.01 -22.40 -48.32
C ALA A 51 -11.15 -23.12 -46.97
N LYS A 52 -12.08 -22.59 -46.19
CA LYS A 52 -12.71 -23.23 -45.04
C LYS A 52 -13.34 -24.56 -45.50
N GLU A 53 -12.66 -25.67 -45.21
CA GLU A 53 -13.19 -27.00 -45.43
C GLU A 53 -13.87 -27.52 -44.16
N ALA A 54 -15.01 -28.16 -44.39
CA ALA A 54 -15.99 -28.56 -43.41
C ALA A 54 -15.46 -29.63 -42.46
N ALA A 55 -15.90 -29.55 -41.20
CA ALA A 55 -15.89 -30.69 -40.29
C ALA A 55 -16.96 -31.70 -40.73
N PRO A 56 -16.62 -33.00 -40.73
CA PRO A 56 -17.59 -34.02 -40.35
C PRO A 56 -17.07 -34.91 -39.22
N GLU A 57 -18.01 -35.19 -38.31
CA GLU A 57 -18.27 -36.45 -37.59
C GLU A 57 -17.14 -37.22 -36.89
N ALA A 58 -17.41 -37.49 -35.60
CA ALA A 58 -16.90 -38.63 -34.82
C ALA A 58 -17.15 -39.97 -35.57
N PRO A 59 -16.40 -41.06 -35.31
CA PRO A 59 -16.63 -41.83 -34.07
C PRO A 59 -15.42 -42.66 -33.53
N GLU A 60 -15.63 -43.13 -32.29
CA GLU A 60 -15.28 -44.44 -31.73
C GLU A 60 -13.84 -44.87 -31.36
N THR A 61 -13.78 -45.32 -30.09
CA THR A 61 -12.93 -46.27 -29.36
C THR A 61 -12.34 -47.42 -30.21
N PRO A 62 -11.21 -48.04 -29.79
CA PRO A 62 -11.33 -49.25 -28.97
C PRO A 62 -10.25 -49.47 -27.88
N GLU A 63 -10.75 -50.08 -26.80
CA GLU A 63 -10.21 -51.04 -25.83
C GLU A 63 -9.02 -51.93 -26.29
N LYS A 64 -8.04 -52.24 -25.41
CA LYS A 64 -7.75 -53.59 -24.84
C LYS A 64 -6.38 -53.76 -24.11
N GLU A 65 -6.43 -54.56 -23.01
CA GLU A 65 -5.45 -55.51 -22.40
C GLU A 65 -4.08 -55.00 -21.90
N GLU A 66 -3.74 -55.01 -20.60
CA GLU A 66 -3.59 -56.12 -19.62
C GLU A 66 -2.33 -56.98 -19.83
N ALA A 67 -1.37 -56.92 -18.90
CA ALA A 67 -0.51 -58.04 -18.48
C ALA A 67 0.38 -57.69 -17.25
N GLU A 68 0.14 -58.46 -16.19
CA GLU A 68 0.88 -58.71 -14.95
C GLU A 68 2.42 -58.79 -15.00
N ALA A 69 3.08 -58.19 -13.98
CA ALA A 69 3.91 -58.78 -12.88
C ALA A 69 4.98 -59.89 -13.18
N PRO A 70 5.89 -60.26 -12.24
CA PRO A 70 6.41 -59.61 -11.01
C PRO A 70 7.97 -59.64 -10.85
N ALA A 71 8.47 -59.07 -9.74
CA ALA A 71 9.78 -59.32 -9.08
C ALA A 71 9.85 -60.77 -8.48
N PRO A 72 10.77 -61.23 -7.58
CA PRO A 72 11.93 -60.60 -6.88
C PRO A 72 13.16 -61.55 -6.68
N ALA A 73 14.23 -61.11 -5.97
CA ALA A 73 14.94 -61.94 -4.97
C ALA A 73 16.08 -61.22 -4.24
N GLU A 74 16.16 -61.51 -2.95
CA GLU A 74 16.90 -60.90 -1.84
C GLU A 74 17.99 -61.87 -1.34
N ARG A 75 19.17 -61.39 -0.89
CA ARG A 75 20.06 -62.19 0.00
C ARG A 75 21.14 -61.38 0.72
N ALA A 76 21.06 -61.36 2.06
CA ALA A 76 22.16 -61.24 3.03
C ALA A 76 22.34 -62.63 3.72
N PRO A 77 23.43 -62.98 4.46
CA PRO A 77 23.90 -62.31 5.69
C PRO A 77 25.45 -62.32 5.97
N ALA A 78 25.82 -61.69 7.09
CA ALA A 78 27.15 -61.47 7.76
C ALA A 78 27.77 -62.76 8.40
N PRO A 79 28.86 -62.80 9.25
CA PRO A 79 29.60 -61.73 10.00
C PRO A 79 31.15 -61.86 10.24
N GLU A 80 31.74 -60.77 10.79
CA GLU A 80 32.96 -60.51 11.64
C GLU A 80 34.15 -61.50 11.79
N PRO A 81 35.42 -61.02 11.98
CA PRO A 81 35.85 -60.31 13.20
C PRO A 81 36.91 -59.17 13.07
N ALA A 82 36.92 -58.28 14.06
CA ALA A 82 37.97 -57.28 14.38
C ALA A 82 39.29 -57.95 14.89
N PRO A 83 40.50 -57.31 14.86
CA PRO A 83 40.79 -56.03 15.53
C PRO A 83 41.69 -55.03 14.75
N LEU A 84 41.49 -53.74 15.02
CA LEU A 84 42.41 -52.61 14.80
C LEU A 84 43.57 -52.69 15.84
N PRO A 85 44.78 -52.08 15.67
CA PRO A 85 44.90 -50.69 15.26
C PRO A 85 46.16 -50.28 14.46
N THR A 86 46.13 -49.02 14.01
CA THR A 86 47.29 -48.16 13.70
C THR A 86 47.79 -48.20 12.25
N ALA A 87 47.24 -47.30 11.43
CA ALA A 87 48.01 -46.40 10.56
C ALA A 87 47.03 -45.43 9.89
N ILE A 88 46.99 -44.19 10.39
CA ILE A 88 46.60 -43.04 9.57
C ILE A 88 47.75 -42.86 8.57
N PRO A 89 47.49 -42.91 7.26
CA PRO A 89 47.58 -41.67 6.51
C PRO A 89 46.58 -41.54 5.35
N GLU A 90 46.34 -40.28 5.02
CA GLU A 90 45.62 -39.74 3.86
C GLU A 90 44.09 -39.86 3.90
N PRO A 91 43.36 -38.74 4.09
CA PRO A 91 41.98 -38.70 3.66
C PRO A 91 42.00 -38.82 2.15
N ALA A 92 41.80 -40.05 1.65
CA ALA A 92 41.25 -40.28 0.34
C ALA A 92 40.04 -39.35 0.24
N LEU A 93 40.14 -38.41 -0.70
CA LEU A 93 39.10 -37.52 -1.15
C LEU A 93 37.76 -38.23 -1.06
N ALA A 94 37.08 -38.05 0.07
CA ALA A 94 35.66 -38.22 0.16
C ALA A 94 35.18 -37.22 -0.86
N ARG A 95 34.83 -37.76 -2.03
CA ARG A 95 33.90 -37.16 -2.95
C ARG A 95 32.82 -36.59 -2.05
N GLU A 96 32.88 -35.28 -1.81
CA GLU A 96 31.74 -34.49 -1.42
C GLU A 96 30.72 -34.86 -2.49
N ALA A 97 29.86 -35.81 -2.16
CA ALA A 97 28.51 -35.72 -2.65
C ALA A 97 28.10 -34.33 -2.18
N GLU A 98 28.15 -33.37 -3.11
CA GLU A 98 27.27 -32.22 -3.08
C GLU A 98 25.91 -32.79 -2.69
N ALA A 99 25.59 -32.66 -1.41
CA ALA A 99 24.20 -32.69 -1.00
C ALA A 99 23.64 -31.49 -1.76
N GLU A 100 22.97 -31.75 -2.89
CA GLU A 100 22.07 -30.78 -3.48
C GLU A 100 21.26 -30.22 -2.31
N PRO A 101 21.29 -28.90 -2.07
CA PRO A 101 20.45 -28.33 -1.04
C PRO A 101 19.03 -28.73 -1.43
N VAL A 102 18.41 -29.62 -0.66
CA VAL A 102 16.99 -29.92 -0.80
C VAL A 102 16.32 -28.59 -0.53
N GLU A 103 15.96 -27.90 -1.60
CA GLU A 103 15.18 -26.68 -1.57
C GLU A 103 13.88 -27.06 -0.88
N GLU A 104 13.74 -26.69 0.39
CA GLU A 104 12.55 -26.97 1.18
C GLU A 104 11.42 -26.12 0.58
N THR A 105 10.80 -26.64 -0.47
CA THR A 105 9.66 -26.02 -1.15
C THR A 105 8.52 -26.00 -0.15
N LEU A 106 8.29 -24.83 0.45
CA LEU A 106 7.20 -24.62 1.39
C LEU A 106 5.87 -24.84 0.67
N GLU A 107 4.98 -25.65 1.22
CA GLU A 107 3.66 -25.86 0.64
C GLU A 107 2.81 -24.58 0.77
N PRO A 108 2.12 -24.14 -0.30
CA PRO A 108 1.32 -22.92 -0.28
C PRO A 108 0.10 -23.10 0.64
N VAL A 109 -0.07 -22.15 1.55
CA VAL A 109 -1.22 -22.11 2.47
C VAL A 109 -2.41 -21.45 1.78
N ASP A 110 -3.60 -22.04 1.95
CA ASP A 110 -4.86 -21.48 1.47
C ASP A 110 -5.08 -20.03 1.90
N LEU A 111 -5.51 -19.19 0.95
CA LEU A 111 -5.80 -17.78 1.19
C LEU A 111 -6.81 -17.57 2.33
N SER A 112 -7.83 -18.42 2.41
CA SER A 112 -8.89 -18.33 3.42
C SER A 112 -8.36 -18.52 4.86
N VAL A 113 -7.46 -19.50 5.04
CA VAL A 113 -6.82 -19.81 6.34
C VAL A 113 -5.92 -18.65 6.75
N ARG A 114 -5.13 -18.15 5.80
CA ARG A 114 -4.27 -16.99 6.00
C ARG A 114 -5.07 -15.76 6.42
N LEU A 115 -6.10 -15.40 5.65
CA LEU A 115 -6.98 -14.24 5.93
C LEU A 115 -7.68 -14.36 7.28
N ARG A 116 -8.19 -15.55 7.65
CA ARG A 116 -8.84 -15.75 8.95
C ARG A 116 -7.87 -15.59 10.11
N THR A 117 -6.68 -16.16 9.99
CA THR A 117 -5.65 -16.13 11.04
C THR A 117 -5.13 -14.71 11.25
N THR A 118 -4.69 -14.05 10.19
CA THR A 118 -4.17 -12.67 10.24
C THR A 118 -5.26 -11.65 10.50
N GLY A 119 -6.49 -11.91 10.04
CA GLY A 119 -7.67 -11.10 10.31
C GLY A 119 -7.97 -11.06 11.80
N ARG A 120 -8.01 -12.22 12.47
CA ARG A 120 -8.23 -12.31 13.93
C ARG A 120 -7.13 -11.60 14.73
N ILE A 121 -5.88 -11.75 14.32
CA ILE A 121 -4.76 -11.05 14.97
C ILE A 121 -4.90 -9.55 14.76
N GLY A 122 -5.19 -9.13 13.53
CA GLY A 122 -5.44 -7.74 13.17
C GLY A 122 -6.55 -7.09 13.98
N THR A 123 -7.70 -7.76 14.13
CA THR A 123 -8.82 -7.22 14.92
C THR A 123 -8.46 -7.06 16.39
N TRP A 124 -7.75 -8.02 16.99
CA TRP A 124 -7.29 -7.89 18.38
C TRP A 124 -6.25 -6.78 18.55
N THR A 125 -5.24 -6.72 17.69
CA THR A 125 -4.23 -5.65 17.70
C THR A 125 -4.89 -4.30 17.53
N GLY A 126 -5.84 -4.18 16.59
CA GLY A 126 -6.60 -2.97 16.36
C GLY A 126 -7.45 -2.55 17.56
N ALA A 127 -8.13 -3.49 18.22
CA ALA A 127 -8.92 -3.20 19.42
C ALA A 127 -8.04 -2.68 20.58
N ILE A 128 -6.87 -3.29 20.77
CA ILE A 128 -5.88 -2.86 21.77
C ILE A 128 -5.39 -1.44 21.45
N LEU A 129 -5.04 -1.17 20.19
CA LEU A 129 -4.62 0.15 19.75
C LEU A 129 -5.74 1.19 19.91
N GLY A 130 -6.99 0.83 19.60
CA GLY A 130 -8.16 1.68 19.83
C GLY A 130 -8.36 2.03 21.30
N LEU A 131 -8.16 1.07 22.20
CA LEU A 131 -8.16 1.30 23.65
C LEU A 131 -7.01 2.24 24.06
N PHE A 132 -5.80 2.05 23.53
CA PHE A 132 -4.68 2.95 23.79
C PHE A 132 -4.95 4.37 23.28
N ALA A 133 -5.49 4.52 22.06
CA ALA A 133 -5.89 5.82 21.53
C ALA A 133 -6.94 6.49 22.41
N PHE A 134 -7.92 5.74 22.93
CA PHE A 134 -8.88 6.28 23.89
C PHE A 134 -8.20 6.75 25.18
N VAL A 135 -7.31 5.95 25.78
CA VAL A 135 -6.61 6.34 27.01
C VAL A 135 -5.77 7.60 26.81
N ILE A 136 -5.04 7.68 25.69
CA ILE A 136 -4.23 8.85 25.35
C ILE A 136 -5.14 10.07 25.12
N SER A 137 -6.21 9.91 24.33
CA SER A 137 -7.16 10.99 24.04
C SER A 137 -7.89 11.46 25.29
N ALA A 138 -8.28 10.54 26.17
CA ALA A 138 -8.93 10.84 27.43
C ALA A 138 -7.98 11.58 28.39
N ALA A 139 -6.69 11.25 28.38
CA ALA A 139 -5.68 12.00 29.14
C ALA A 139 -5.56 13.44 28.62
N THR A 140 -5.53 13.63 27.29
CA THR A 140 -5.45 14.96 26.67
C THR A 140 -6.72 15.78 26.85
N TRP A 141 -7.90 15.15 26.79
CA TRP A 141 -9.19 15.84 26.93
C TRP A 141 -9.69 15.91 28.37
N SER A 142 -8.94 15.39 29.34
CA SER A 142 -9.36 15.31 30.75
C SER A 142 -9.71 16.67 31.35
N GLN A 143 -9.03 17.73 30.91
CA GLN A 143 -9.29 19.11 31.35
C GLN A 143 -10.63 19.66 30.82
N ASN A 144 -11.16 19.06 29.75
CA ASN A 144 -12.40 19.47 29.09
C ASN A 144 -13.56 18.51 29.40
N VAL A 145 -13.48 17.75 30.49
CA VAL A 145 -14.55 16.86 30.92
C VAL A 145 -15.58 17.65 31.73
N THR A 146 -16.82 17.63 31.26
CA THR A 146 -17.96 18.18 32.00
C THR A 146 -19.03 17.10 32.20
N VAL A 147 -20.06 17.43 32.98
CA VAL A 147 -21.19 16.53 33.21
C VAL A 147 -22.41 17.10 32.49
N ALA A 148 -22.97 16.34 31.56
CA ALA A 148 -24.16 16.72 30.80
C ALA A 148 -25.37 15.88 31.20
N GLY A 149 -26.57 16.47 31.09
CA GLY A 149 -27.86 15.82 31.34
C GLY A 149 -28.58 16.36 32.56
N GLU A 150 -29.89 16.59 32.43
CA GLU A 150 -30.76 17.11 33.51
C GLU A 150 -31.22 16.01 34.48
N GLU A 151 -31.54 14.81 33.96
CA GLU A 151 -32.03 13.67 34.76
C GLU A 151 -31.00 12.57 34.98
N THR A 152 -30.11 12.35 34.00
CA THR A 152 -28.98 11.41 34.13
C THR A 152 -27.68 12.09 33.77
N LEU A 153 -26.96 12.47 34.82
CA LEU A 153 -25.63 13.07 34.74
C LEU A 153 -24.66 12.08 34.08
N ARG A 154 -24.12 12.44 32.91
CA ARG A 154 -23.15 11.64 32.16
C ARG A 154 -21.89 12.46 31.90
N PRO A 155 -20.68 11.87 32.06
CA PRO A 155 -19.46 12.57 31.70
C PRO A 155 -19.37 12.72 30.17
N VAL A 156 -19.05 13.93 29.73
CA VAL A 156 -18.86 14.28 28.32
C VAL A 156 -17.53 15.03 28.14
N PHE A 157 -16.87 14.81 27.02
CA PHE A 157 -15.74 15.64 26.57
C PHE A 157 -16.28 16.82 25.77
N VAL A 158 -15.82 18.03 26.09
CA VAL A 158 -16.02 19.21 25.23
C VAL A 158 -14.83 19.28 24.27
N ILE A 159 -15.09 19.12 22.99
CA ILE A 159 -14.07 19.00 21.95
C ILE A 159 -14.44 19.82 20.73
N ASP A 160 -13.41 20.27 20.01
CA ASP A 160 -13.51 20.78 18.65
C ASP A 160 -13.59 19.57 17.67
N PRO A 161 -14.72 19.39 16.94
CA PRO A 161 -14.91 18.28 16.03
C PRO A 161 -13.83 18.15 14.95
N ASP A 162 -13.29 19.27 14.47
CA ASP A 162 -12.31 19.29 13.39
C ASP A 162 -10.95 18.81 13.89
N SER A 163 -10.54 19.28 15.08
CA SER A 163 -9.36 18.78 15.78
C SER A 163 -9.43 17.27 16.04
N VAL A 164 -10.61 16.75 16.41
CA VAL A 164 -10.81 15.31 16.61
C VAL A 164 -10.72 14.53 15.30
N LEU A 165 -11.35 15.02 14.22
CA LEU A 165 -11.28 14.39 12.90
C LEU A 165 -9.82 14.26 12.43
N ILE A 166 -9.05 15.36 12.51
CA ILE A 166 -7.65 15.42 12.11
C ILE A 166 -6.80 14.50 13.00
N GLY A 167 -6.97 14.59 14.32
CA GLY A 167 -6.23 13.77 15.28
C GLY A 167 -6.44 12.27 15.04
N VAL A 168 -7.70 11.85 14.86
CA VAL A 168 -8.04 10.45 14.58
C VAL A 168 -7.46 10.00 13.24
N ALA A 169 -7.52 10.83 12.20
CA ALA A 169 -6.92 10.51 10.90
C ALA A 169 -5.40 10.30 11.02
N LEU A 170 -4.67 11.21 11.67
CA LEU A 170 -3.22 11.13 11.84
C LEU A 170 -2.79 9.91 12.66
N VAL A 171 -3.45 9.65 13.79
CA VAL A 171 -3.17 8.48 14.63
C VAL A 171 -3.43 7.19 13.86
N SER A 172 -4.49 7.16 13.05
CA SER A 172 -4.85 5.99 12.26
C SER A 172 -3.83 5.65 11.16
N ILE A 173 -3.11 6.63 10.61
CA ILE A 173 -1.96 6.38 9.70
C ILE A 173 -0.91 5.51 10.42
N VAL A 174 -0.52 5.94 11.63
CA VAL A 174 0.51 5.25 12.42
C VAL A 174 0.02 3.86 12.81
N PHE A 175 -1.22 3.76 13.29
CA PHE A 175 -1.81 2.49 13.69
C PHE A 175 -1.94 1.52 12.52
N GLY A 176 -2.38 1.98 11.35
CA GLY A 176 -2.45 1.17 10.15
C GLY A 176 -1.08 0.61 9.75
N GLY A 177 -0.03 1.44 9.79
CA GLY A 177 1.34 0.98 9.54
C GLY A 177 1.83 -0.05 10.56
N VAL A 178 1.58 0.17 11.85
CA VAL A 178 1.92 -0.74 12.94
C VAL A 178 1.18 -2.07 12.81
N VAL A 179 -0.13 -2.04 12.57
CA VAL A 179 -0.96 -3.24 12.36
C VAL A 179 -0.46 -4.03 11.16
N ALA A 180 -0.19 -3.39 10.02
CA ALA A 180 0.30 -4.07 8.84
C ALA A 180 1.65 -4.76 9.10
N ALA A 181 2.59 -4.07 9.77
CA ALA A 181 3.89 -4.63 10.15
C ALA A 181 3.75 -5.82 11.11
N LEU A 182 2.92 -5.71 12.14
CA LEU A 182 2.63 -6.79 13.09
C LEU A 182 1.96 -7.97 12.40
N SER A 183 1.03 -7.73 11.47
CA SER A 183 0.35 -8.80 10.74
C SER A 183 1.30 -9.62 9.88
N ARG A 184 2.32 -8.98 9.32
CA ARG A 184 3.38 -9.63 8.55
C ARG A 184 4.24 -10.50 9.46
N ALA A 185 4.64 -9.98 10.62
CA ALA A 185 5.40 -10.74 11.60
C ALA A 185 4.59 -11.93 12.13
N ALA A 186 3.33 -11.70 12.47
CA ALA A 186 2.40 -12.72 12.94
C ALA A 186 2.16 -13.82 11.91
N ALA A 187 2.04 -13.47 10.62
CA ALA A 187 1.94 -14.45 9.54
C ALA A 187 3.18 -15.35 9.49
N SER A 188 4.38 -14.77 9.58
CA SER A 188 5.63 -15.54 9.60
C SER A 188 5.80 -16.40 10.86
N TRP A 189 5.30 -15.96 12.01
CA TRP A 189 5.32 -16.76 13.25
C TRP A 189 4.29 -17.90 13.23
N ALA A 190 3.15 -17.69 12.58
CA ALA A 190 2.12 -18.71 12.47
C ALA A 190 2.50 -19.83 11.50
N ASN A 191 3.07 -19.49 10.34
CA ASN A 191 3.62 -20.45 9.40
C ASN A 191 4.66 -19.75 8.49
N PRO A 192 5.89 -20.27 8.36
CA PRO A 192 6.89 -19.73 7.43
C PRO A 192 6.38 -19.55 6.00
N ALA A 193 5.49 -20.45 5.53
CA ALA A 193 4.89 -20.40 4.21
C ALA A 193 4.01 -19.15 3.96
N MET A 194 3.49 -18.51 5.02
CA MET A 194 2.67 -17.30 4.93
C MET A 194 3.50 -16.00 4.85
N GLN A 195 4.83 -16.08 4.91
CA GLN A 195 5.69 -14.91 4.82
C GLN A 195 5.57 -14.26 3.43
N LEU A 196 5.54 -12.93 3.39
CA LEU A 196 5.33 -12.15 2.18
C LEU A 196 6.62 -11.87 1.42
N LYS A 197 6.61 -11.95 0.08
CA LYS A 197 7.74 -11.52 -0.78
C LYS A 197 7.96 -10.00 -0.79
N SER A 198 6.93 -9.19 -0.46
CA SER A 198 7.04 -7.71 -0.44
C SER A 198 8.01 -7.19 0.63
N SER A 199 8.51 -5.96 0.52
CA SER A 199 9.37 -5.37 1.56
C SER A 199 8.54 -4.97 2.80
N ARG A 200 9.19 -4.94 3.98
CA ARG A 200 8.54 -4.48 5.23
C ARG A 200 8.01 -3.05 5.12
N SER A 201 8.73 -2.17 4.43
CA SER A 201 8.32 -0.78 4.22
C SER A 201 7.10 -0.67 3.32
N SER A 202 7.02 -1.47 2.25
CA SER A 202 5.85 -1.50 1.36
C SER A 202 4.60 -1.98 2.10
N THR A 203 4.73 -3.03 2.92
CA THR A 203 3.63 -3.50 3.78
C THR A 203 3.16 -2.41 4.76
N ALA A 204 4.09 -1.75 5.45
CA ALA A 204 3.74 -0.67 6.37
C ALA A 204 3.06 0.50 5.66
N TRP A 205 3.50 0.87 4.45
CA TRP A 205 2.88 1.92 3.64
C TRP A 205 1.45 1.60 3.22
N ILE A 206 1.19 0.36 2.80
CA ILE A 206 -0.18 -0.09 2.50
C ILE A 206 -1.05 0.06 3.75
N GLY A 207 -0.52 -0.36 4.91
CA GLY A 207 -1.19 -0.19 6.19
C GLY A 207 -1.49 1.27 6.52
N ALA A 208 -0.52 2.16 6.33
CA ALA A 208 -0.68 3.59 6.60
C ALA A 208 -1.76 4.24 5.73
N VAL A 209 -1.85 3.86 4.45
CA VAL A 209 -2.88 4.34 3.52
C VAL A 209 -4.27 3.85 3.95
N VAL A 210 -4.40 2.56 4.26
CA VAL A 210 -5.67 2.00 4.77
C VAL A 210 -6.05 2.68 6.08
N GLY A 211 -5.07 2.89 6.96
CA GLY A 211 -5.21 3.63 8.21
C GLY A 211 -5.74 5.04 8.01
N LEU A 212 -5.21 5.80 7.03
CA LEU A 212 -5.72 7.15 6.72
C LEU A 212 -7.19 7.12 6.32
N VAL A 213 -7.55 6.25 5.36
CA VAL A 213 -8.92 6.16 4.83
C VAL A 213 -9.90 5.79 5.95
N LEU A 214 -9.55 4.78 6.75
CA LEU A 214 -10.39 4.35 7.87
C LEU A 214 -10.39 5.35 9.02
N GLY A 215 -9.30 6.08 9.22
CA GLY A 215 -9.18 7.14 10.22
C GLY A 215 -10.07 8.33 9.91
N ILE A 216 -10.12 8.77 8.64
CA ILE A 216 -11.05 9.82 8.21
C ILE A 216 -12.50 9.37 8.42
N ALA A 217 -12.82 8.13 8.03
CA ALA A 217 -14.17 7.58 8.23
C ALA A 217 -14.51 7.47 9.73
N GLY A 218 -13.61 6.96 10.55
CA GLY A 218 -13.80 6.80 12.00
C GLY A 218 -13.88 8.14 12.73
N GLY A 219 -13.04 9.11 12.35
CA GLY A 219 -13.08 10.46 12.87
C GLY A 219 -14.39 11.16 12.51
N ALA A 220 -14.87 10.99 11.27
CA ALA A 220 -16.17 11.51 10.85
C ALA A 220 -17.32 10.88 11.64
N VAL A 221 -17.29 9.57 11.88
CA VAL A 221 -18.29 8.90 12.73
C VAL A 221 -18.27 9.46 14.16
N LEU A 222 -17.10 9.71 14.74
CA LEU A 222 -16.99 10.34 16.07
C LEU A 222 -17.53 11.78 16.07
N ALA A 223 -17.07 12.61 15.13
CA ALA A 223 -17.36 14.03 15.05
C ALA A 223 -18.81 14.32 14.63
N SER A 224 -19.43 13.49 13.76
CA SER A 224 -20.78 13.73 13.23
C SER A 224 -21.84 12.80 13.80
N GLY A 225 -21.47 11.58 14.19
CA GLY A 225 -22.42 10.55 14.61
C GLY A 225 -22.67 10.53 16.11
N PHE A 226 -21.68 10.91 16.92
CA PHE A 226 -21.74 10.81 18.39
C PHE A 226 -21.54 12.14 19.11
N ALA A 227 -21.05 13.17 18.43
CA ALA A 227 -20.91 14.49 19.00
C ALA A 227 -22.22 15.28 18.91
N THR A 228 -22.62 15.92 20.00
CA THR A 228 -23.78 16.83 20.02
C THR A 228 -23.28 18.28 20.09
N PRO A 229 -23.64 19.15 19.14
CA PRO A 229 -23.17 20.53 19.13
C PRO A 229 -23.70 21.30 20.36
N ILE A 230 -22.88 22.19 20.90
CA ILE A 230 -23.26 23.08 22.00
C ILE A 230 -23.89 24.34 21.40
N GLU A 231 -25.21 24.47 21.53
CA GLU A 231 -25.94 25.67 21.10
C GLU A 231 -25.42 26.91 21.83
N GLY A 232 -25.05 27.95 21.05
CA GLY A 232 -24.54 29.22 21.59
C GLY A 232 -23.04 29.27 21.86
N SER A 233 -22.26 28.23 21.49
CA SER A 233 -20.80 28.33 21.48
C SER A 233 -20.30 29.10 20.25
N GLU A 234 -19.45 30.10 20.45
CA GLU A 234 -18.88 30.92 19.36
C GLU A 234 -17.95 30.11 18.45
N GLU A 235 -17.32 29.06 18.99
CA GLU A 235 -16.30 28.25 18.32
C GLU A 235 -16.82 26.88 17.80
N GLY A 236 -18.13 26.60 17.88
CA GLY A 236 -18.70 25.36 17.31
C GLY A 236 -18.34 24.07 18.05
N PHE A 237 -18.04 24.16 19.35
CA PHE A 237 -17.72 23.00 20.19
C PHE A 237 -18.85 21.96 20.24
N ALA A 238 -18.46 20.70 20.41
CA ALA A 238 -19.38 19.59 20.58
C ALA A 238 -19.09 18.77 21.83
N GLN A 239 -20.12 18.16 22.38
CA GLN A 239 -20.05 17.23 23.50
C GLN A 239 -19.97 15.80 22.98
N LEU A 240 -18.97 15.05 23.44
CA LEU A 240 -18.78 13.64 23.11
C LEU A 240 -18.93 12.78 24.39
N PRO A 241 -19.94 11.91 24.47
CA PRO A 241 -20.11 11.04 25.64
C PRO A 241 -18.92 10.10 25.83
N VAL A 242 -18.28 10.15 27.00
CA VAL A 242 -17.02 9.43 27.28
C VAL A 242 -17.15 7.94 27.00
N LEU A 243 -18.25 7.32 27.44
CA LEU A 243 -18.49 5.89 27.27
C LEU A 243 -18.70 5.52 25.80
N SER A 244 -19.44 6.33 25.04
CA SER A 244 -19.64 6.11 23.60
C SER A 244 -18.31 6.23 22.86
N THR A 245 -17.51 7.24 23.17
CA THR A 245 -16.18 7.44 22.60
C THR A 245 -15.28 6.23 22.82
N LEU A 246 -15.27 5.65 24.02
CA LEU A 246 -14.54 4.41 24.32
C LEU A 246 -14.95 3.28 23.37
N PHE A 247 -16.26 3.01 23.25
CA PHE A 247 -16.74 1.91 22.40
C PHE A 247 -16.46 2.16 20.92
N VAL A 248 -16.62 3.39 20.44
CA VAL A 248 -16.34 3.75 19.05
C VAL A 248 -14.85 3.59 18.74
N MET A 249 -13.96 4.04 19.64
CA MET A 249 -12.52 3.87 19.45
C MET A 249 -12.09 2.39 19.53
N LEU A 250 -12.68 1.61 20.44
CA LEU A 250 -12.39 0.18 20.58
C LEU A 250 -12.87 -0.63 19.36
N ILE A 251 -14.12 -0.43 18.94
CA ILE A 251 -14.71 -1.11 17.78
C ILE A 251 -14.07 -0.60 16.49
N GLY A 252 -13.91 0.72 16.34
CA GLY A 252 -13.26 1.34 15.20
C GLY A 252 -11.81 0.88 15.05
N GLY A 253 -11.08 0.78 16.17
CA GLY A 253 -9.75 0.18 16.21
C GLY A 253 -9.76 -1.28 15.74
N ALA A 254 -10.70 -2.10 16.20
CA ALA A 254 -10.83 -3.50 15.77
C ALA A 254 -11.11 -3.62 14.26
N VAL A 255 -12.01 -2.78 13.73
CA VAL A 255 -12.34 -2.71 12.30
C VAL A 255 -11.13 -2.27 11.49
N LEU A 256 -10.45 -1.20 11.91
CA LEU A 256 -9.21 -0.72 11.28
C LEU A 256 -8.16 -1.82 11.26
N GLY A 257 -7.97 -2.49 12.39
CA GLY A 257 -7.02 -3.58 12.53
C GLY A 257 -7.31 -4.73 11.57
N GLY A 258 -8.55 -5.23 11.57
CA GLY A 258 -8.98 -6.33 10.71
C GLY A 258 -8.89 -6.00 9.23
N LEU A 259 -9.41 -4.84 8.81
CA LEU A 259 -9.35 -4.44 7.40
C LEU A 259 -7.92 -4.22 6.93
N THR A 260 -7.07 -3.61 7.75
CA THR A 260 -5.66 -3.39 7.40
C THR A 260 -4.92 -4.70 7.15
N THR A 261 -5.12 -5.72 7.99
CA THR A 261 -4.47 -7.01 7.79
C THR A 261 -5.04 -7.77 6.60
N LEU A 262 -6.36 -7.74 6.41
CA LEU A 262 -7.00 -8.37 5.24
C LEU A 262 -6.48 -7.76 3.94
N THR A 263 -6.42 -6.43 3.84
CA THR A 263 -5.88 -5.75 2.66
C THR A 263 -4.41 -6.10 2.44
N THR A 264 -3.59 -6.05 3.49
CA THR A 264 -2.16 -6.39 3.41
C THR A 264 -1.92 -7.81 2.92
N GLN A 265 -2.73 -8.76 3.39
CA GLN A 265 -2.56 -10.17 3.07
C GLN A 265 -3.19 -10.52 1.71
N PHE A 266 -4.26 -9.85 1.32
CA PHE A 266 -4.86 -10.03 0.01
C PHE A 266 -3.93 -9.58 -1.12
N PHE A 267 -3.26 -8.43 -0.97
CA PHE A 267 -2.33 -7.91 -1.98
C PHE A 267 -0.90 -8.46 -1.87
N GLY A 268 -0.61 -9.23 -0.83
CA GLY A 268 0.73 -9.76 -0.60
C GLY A 268 0.89 -11.19 -1.13
N VAL A 269 1.90 -11.40 -1.98
CA VAL A 269 2.30 -12.73 -2.49
C VAL A 269 3.11 -13.46 -1.42
N PRO A 270 2.70 -14.67 -0.98
CA PRO A 270 3.47 -15.46 -0.04
C PRO A 270 4.69 -16.10 -0.70
N ILE A 271 5.72 -16.40 0.09
CA ILE A 271 6.99 -16.99 -0.38
C ILE A 271 6.78 -18.41 -0.92
N ALA A 272 5.86 -19.17 -0.34
CA ALA A 272 5.51 -20.54 -0.73
C ALA A 272 4.80 -20.66 -2.09
N VAL A 273 4.51 -19.55 -2.77
CA VAL A 273 3.93 -19.57 -4.12
C VAL A 273 5.05 -19.40 -5.14
N ASP A 274 5.24 -20.46 -5.91
CA ASP A 274 6.25 -20.55 -6.97
C ASP A 274 5.60 -20.23 -8.33
N GLU A 275 5.52 -18.93 -8.63
CA GLU A 275 5.05 -18.42 -9.92
C GLU A 275 6.23 -17.77 -10.66
N PRO A 276 6.27 -17.83 -12.00
CA PRO A 276 7.35 -17.25 -12.79
C PRO A 276 7.49 -15.76 -12.52
N GLU A 277 8.61 -15.37 -11.89
CA GLU A 277 8.78 -14.07 -11.23
C GLU A 277 8.61 -12.87 -12.18
N GLU A 278 8.98 -13.01 -13.47
CA GLU A 278 8.97 -11.90 -14.44
C GLU A 278 7.57 -11.37 -14.80
N GLU A 279 6.59 -12.26 -14.97
CA GLU A 279 5.24 -11.85 -15.37
C GLU A 279 4.48 -11.25 -14.19
N VAL A 280 4.62 -11.86 -13.01
CA VAL A 280 4.05 -11.37 -11.74
C VAL A 280 4.64 -10.01 -11.38
N ASP A 281 5.95 -9.81 -11.50
CA ASP A 281 6.58 -8.52 -11.21
C ASP A 281 6.14 -7.43 -12.19
N THR A 282 5.92 -7.77 -13.46
CA THR A 282 5.42 -6.83 -14.46
C THR A 282 3.99 -6.39 -14.13
N VAL A 283 3.10 -7.34 -13.85
CA VAL A 283 1.70 -7.04 -13.46
C VAL A 283 1.67 -6.26 -12.15
N ARG A 284 2.46 -6.66 -11.16
CA ARG A 284 2.57 -5.99 -9.87
C ARG A 284 3.11 -4.57 -10.00
N ARG A 285 4.09 -4.34 -10.87
CA ARG A 285 4.62 -2.99 -11.12
C ARG A 285 3.59 -2.12 -11.82
N ARG A 286 2.82 -2.67 -12.76
CA ARG A 286 1.72 -1.95 -13.42
C ARG A 286 0.59 -1.63 -12.44
N LEU A 287 0.14 -2.60 -11.65
CA LEU A 287 -0.90 -2.43 -10.65
C LEU A 287 -0.45 -1.48 -9.52
N GLY A 288 0.78 -1.66 -9.05
CA GLY A 288 1.43 -0.81 -8.05
C GLY A 288 1.62 0.62 -8.53
N ASN A 289 1.93 0.85 -9.81
CA ASN A 289 1.97 2.19 -10.37
C ASN A 289 0.56 2.77 -10.56
N ALA A 290 -0.40 1.96 -11.01
CA ALA A 290 -1.78 2.39 -11.24
C ALA A 290 -2.48 2.82 -9.94
N VAL A 291 -2.18 2.18 -8.81
CA VAL A 291 -2.76 2.52 -7.49
C VAL A 291 -1.83 3.44 -6.70
N GLY A 292 -0.53 3.18 -6.74
CA GLY A 292 0.47 3.89 -5.95
C GLY A 292 0.69 5.34 -6.39
N ILE A 293 0.63 5.65 -7.70
CA ILE A 293 0.78 7.03 -8.18
C ILE A 293 -0.39 7.91 -7.70
N PRO A 294 -1.68 7.52 -7.88
CA PRO A 294 -2.80 8.29 -7.35
C PRO A 294 -2.78 8.42 -5.82
N VAL A 295 -2.48 7.34 -5.09
CA VAL A 295 -2.44 7.35 -3.63
C VAL A 295 -1.31 8.24 -3.11
N ALA A 296 -0.13 8.20 -3.72
CA ALA A 296 0.97 9.11 -3.37
C ALA A 296 0.60 10.56 -3.67
N GLY A 297 -0.10 10.83 -4.79
CA GLY A 297 -0.64 12.15 -5.10
C GLY A 297 -1.65 12.63 -4.06
N LEU A 298 -2.57 11.76 -3.63
CA LEU A 298 -3.59 12.07 -2.63
C LEU A 298 -2.98 12.30 -1.25
N LEU A 299 -1.97 11.50 -0.86
CA LEU A 299 -1.21 11.71 0.37
C LEU A 299 -0.42 13.02 0.34
N LEU A 300 0.23 13.34 -0.78
CA LEU A 300 0.93 14.61 -0.94
C LEU A 300 -0.04 15.79 -0.88
N LEU A 301 -1.23 15.65 -1.47
CA LEU A 301 -2.30 16.63 -1.35
C LEU A 301 -2.75 16.77 0.12
N ALA A 302 -2.98 15.67 0.82
CA ALA A 302 -3.41 15.69 2.22
C ALA A 302 -2.35 16.29 3.17
N VAL A 303 -1.07 16.00 2.96
CA VAL A 303 0.02 16.41 3.86
C VAL A 303 0.52 17.82 3.55
N LEU A 304 0.55 18.23 2.28
CA LEU A 304 1.11 19.52 1.88
C LEU A 304 0.01 20.52 1.51
N VAL A 305 -0.94 20.11 0.68
CA VAL A 305 -1.88 21.03 0.05
C VAL A 305 -3.02 21.40 0.99
N LEU A 306 -3.57 20.45 1.76
CA LEU A 306 -4.66 20.75 2.71
C LEU A 306 -4.21 21.70 3.84
N PRO A 307 -3.06 21.48 4.52
CA PRO A 307 -2.62 22.41 5.56
C PRO A 307 -2.27 23.78 4.97
N PHE A 308 -1.63 23.81 3.80
CA PHE A 308 -1.34 25.06 3.10
C PHE A 308 -2.62 25.83 2.72
N ALA A 309 -3.64 25.14 2.20
CA ALA A 309 -4.92 25.74 1.87
C ALA A 309 -5.66 26.25 3.11
N TRP A 310 -5.63 25.48 4.21
CA TRP A 310 -6.19 25.90 5.49
C TRP A 310 -5.47 27.15 6.03
N THR A 311 -4.14 27.17 6.03
CA THR A 311 -3.35 28.36 6.42
C THR A 311 -3.68 29.58 5.56
N LEU A 312 -3.90 29.40 4.26
CA LEU A 312 -4.32 30.49 3.37
C LEU A 312 -5.70 31.03 3.74
N ILE A 313 -6.68 30.16 4.00
CA ILE A 313 -8.03 30.55 4.38
C ILE A 313 -8.00 31.29 5.71
N GLU A 314 -7.28 30.77 6.71
CA GLU A 314 -7.17 31.39 8.03
C GLU A 314 -6.45 32.75 7.98
N SER A 315 -5.36 32.85 7.21
CA SER A 315 -4.61 34.11 7.03
C SER A 315 -5.43 35.23 6.35
N ASN A 316 -6.53 34.89 5.69
CA ASN A 316 -7.42 35.87 5.07
C ASN A 316 -8.20 36.70 6.11
N HIS A 317 -8.41 36.14 7.31
CA HIS A 317 -9.09 36.85 8.40
C HIS A 317 -8.16 37.87 9.09
N ILE A 318 -6.86 37.59 9.13
CA ILE A 318 -5.86 38.38 9.87
C ILE A 318 -5.26 39.51 9.02
N THR A 319 -5.14 39.32 7.70
CA THR A 319 -4.55 40.32 6.80
C THR A 319 -5.44 40.51 5.58
N SER A 320 -6.01 41.70 5.40
CA SER A 320 -6.77 42.05 4.19
C SER A 320 -5.87 41.87 2.94
N GLY A 321 -5.96 40.70 2.29
CA GLY A 321 -5.15 40.32 1.13
C GLY A 321 -3.93 39.43 1.40
N GLY A 322 -3.68 38.97 2.62
CA GLY A 322 -2.53 38.08 2.95
C GLY A 322 -2.57 36.76 2.19
N ALA A 323 -3.75 36.13 2.13
CA ALA A 323 -3.98 34.91 1.35
C ALA A 323 -3.69 35.09 -0.14
N ALA A 324 -4.03 36.24 -0.72
CA ALA A 324 -3.78 36.54 -2.12
C ALA A 324 -2.28 36.69 -2.42
N ILE A 325 -1.52 37.33 -1.52
CA ILE A 325 -0.07 37.51 -1.68
C ILE A 325 0.64 36.15 -1.59
N ILE A 326 0.30 35.33 -0.60
CA ILE A 326 0.90 33.99 -0.44
C ILE A 326 0.51 33.10 -1.63
N ALA A 327 -0.74 33.13 -2.10
CA ALA A 327 -1.17 32.41 -3.29
C ALA A 327 -0.40 32.83 -4.55
N ILE A 328 -0.16 34.13 -4.74
CA ILE A 328 0.62 34.66 -5.86
C ILE A 328 2.07 34.19 -5.78
N ILE A 329 2.71 34.26 -4.60
CA ILE A 329 4.10 33.84 -4.40
C ILE A 329 4.23 32.33 -4.64
N THR A 330 3.34 31.52 -4.09
CA THR A 330 3.34 30.06 -4.25
C THR A 330 3.07 29.66 -5.71
N ALA A 331 2.08 30.27 -6.36
CA ALA A 331 1.80 30.02 -7.77
C ALA A 331 2.99 30.40 -8.67
N SER A 332 3.63 31.54 -8.38
CA SER A 332 4.84 32.00 -9.08
C SER A 332 6.00 31.03 -8.88
N GLY A 333 6.19 30.51 -7.66
CA GLY A 333 7.20 29.50 -7.34
C GLY A 333 6.97 28.18 -8.06
N ILE A 334 5.72 27.69 -8.11
CA ILE A 334 5.35 26.46 -8.83
C ILE A 334 5.55 26.64 -10.34
N LEU A 335 5.17 27.78 -10.91
CA LEU A 335 5.38 28.10 -12.32
C LEU A 335 6.87 28.17 -12.67
N ALA A 336 7.68 28.84 -11.84
CA ALA A 336 9.13 28.90 -12.03
C ALA A 336 9.77 27.50 -11.95
N PHE A 337 9.36 26.69 -10.98
CA PHE A 337 9.84 25.32 -10.84
C PHE A 337 9.41 24.42 -12.00
N SER A 338 8.16 24.50 -12.45
CA SER A 338 7.66 23.74 -13.61
C SER A 338 8.37 24.15 -14.89
N ALA A 339 8.65 25.45 -15.07
CA ALA A 339 9.41 25.93 -16.23
C ALA A 339 10.86 25.41 -16.22
N LEU A 340 11.52 25.41 -15.06
CA LEU A 340 12.85 24.86 -14.87
C LEU A 340 12.88 23.34 -15.12
N ALA A 341 11.96 22.60 -14.51
CA ALA A 341 11.85 21.14 -14.67
C ALA A 341 11.48 20.72 -16.10
N GLY A 342 10.59 21.47 -16.77
CA GLY A 342 10.18 21.22 -18.15
C GLY A 342 11.24 21.56 -19.20
N SER A 343 12.23 22.40 -18.85
CA SER A 343 13.31 22.81 -19.76
C SER A 343 14.40 21.75 -19.97
N GLN A 344 14.40 20.67 -19.16
CA GLN A 344 15.45 19.65 -19.21
C GLN A 344 14.87 18.22 -19.36
N PRO A 345 14.49 17.81 -20.58
CA PRO A 345 13.77 16.55 -20.83
C PRO A 345 14.58 15.26 -20.61
N ASN A 346 15.88 15.34 -20.28
CA ASN A 346 16.76 14.17 -20.14
C ASN A 346 17.61 14.16 -18.86
N VAL A 347 17.34 15.06 -17.89
CA VAL A 347 18.07 15.02 -16.62
C VAL A 347 17.45 13.98 -15.71
N ARG A 348 18.21 12.91 -15.48
CA ARG A 348 17.89 11.93 -14.44
C ARG A 348 17.98 12.65 -13.11
N ILE A 349 16.84 12.81 -12.44
CA ILE A 349 16.77 13.40 -11.11
C ILE A 349 17.77 12.67 -10.21
N GLY A 350 18.85 13.34 -9.86
CA GLY A 350 19.89 12.80 -9.02
C GLY A 350 19.40 12.64 -7.59
N ARG A 351 20.03 11.76 -6.80
CA ARG A 351 19.75 11.65 -5.35
C ARG A 351 19.90 13.00 -4.63
N GLY A 352 20.78 13.88 -5.13
CA GLY A 352 20.95 15.25 -4.62
C GLY A 352 19.74 16.15 -4.89
N GLU A 353 19.16 16.12 -6.08
CA GLU A 353 17.96 16.91 -6.41
C GLU A 353 16.73 16.40 -5.66
N LEU A 354 16.61 15.08 -5.49
CA LEU A 354 15.58 14.49 -4.64
C LEU A 354 15.74 14.96 -3.18
N LEU A 355 16.97 14.98 -2.65
CA LEU A 355 17.25 15.47 -1.30
C LEU A 355 16.91 16.96 -1.14
N VAL A 356 17.22 17.79 -2.14
CA VAL A 356 16.86 19.22 -2.13
C VAL A 356 15.35 19.41 -2.19
N ALA A 357 14.63 18.63 -3.00
CA ALA A 357 13.17 18.68 -3.06
C ALA A 357 12.53 18.24 -1.73
N VAL A 358 13.01 17.14 -1.14
CA VAL A 358 12.54 16.64 0.16
C VAL A 358 12.86 17.64 1.28
N LEU A 359 14.04 18.27 1.25
CA LEU A 359 14.42 19.31 2.20
C LEU A 359 13.52 20.55 2.06
N GLY A 360 13.25 20.98 0.83
CA GLY A 360 12.34 22.09 0.54
C GLY A 360 10.92 21.83 1.01
N ILE A 361 10.39 20.63 0.74
CA ILE A 361 9.09 20.19 1.26
C ILE A 361 9.12 20.16 2.80
N GLY A 362 10.18 19.63 3.41
CA GLY A 362 10.35 19.59 4.85
C GLY A 362 10.35 20.98 5.49
N ILE A 363 11.04 21.95 4.88
CA ILE A 363 11.05 23.35 5.34
C ILE A 363 9.65 23.97 5.25
N VAL A 364 8.91 23.75 4.16
CA VAL A 364 7.53 24.23 4.01
C VAL A 364 6.61 23.63 5.08
N VAL A 365 6.72 22.33 5.34
CA VAL A 365 5.96 21.66 6.40
C VAL A 365 6.33 22.23 7.78
N LEU A 366 7.59 22.54 8.03
CA LEU A 366 8.07 23.12 9.29
C LEU A 366 7.54 24.56 9.47
N ILE A 367 7.52 25.35 8.39
CA ILE A 367 6.91 26.69 8.40
C ILE A 367 5.41 26.59 8.66
N LEU A 368 4.69 25.70 7.97
CA LEU A 368 3.26 25.48 8.19
C LEU A 368 2.99 25.08 9.65
N PHE A 369 3.77 24.15 10.19
CA PHE A 369 3.68 23.73 11.58
C PHE A 369 3.92 24.90 12.54
N ALA A 370 4.96 25.70 12.32
CA ALA A 370 5.29 26.85 13.17
C ALA A 370 4.22 27.95 13.13
N VAL A 371 3.58 28.17 11.96
CA VAL A 371 2.46 29.10 11.80
C VAL A 371 1.21 28.56 12.51
N LEU A 372 0.89 27.28 12.30
CA LEU A 372 -0.21 26.58 12.97
C LEU A 372 -0.09 26.67 14.51
N THR A 373 1.10 26.43 15.05
CA THR A 373 1.33 26.49 16.50
C THR A 373 1.28 27.91 17.05
N ASN A 374 1.82 28.91 16.33
CA ASN A 374 1.75 30.31 16.80
C ASN A 374 0.33 30.89 16.74
N LEU A 375 -0.49 30.50 15.75
CA LEU A 375 -1.90 30.89 15.71
C LEU A 375 -2.69 30.41 16.94
N SER A 376 -2.23 29.33 17.57
CA SER A 376 -2.86 28.75 18.75
C SER A 376 -2.58 29.54 20.05
N ASP A 377 -1.43 30.23 20.11
CA ASP A 377 -1.01 30.98 21.31
C ASP A 377 -1.64 32.39 21.37
N ASP A 378 -1.86 33.06 20.23
CA ASP A 378 -2.38 34.43 20.19
C ASP A 378 -3.84 34.54 20.72
N HIS A 379 -4.63 33.46 20.62
CA HIS A 379 -5.99 33.41 21.19
C HIS A 379 -6.00 33.24 22.73
N SER A 380 -4.85 32.98 23.35
CA SER A 380 -4.76 32.79 24.81
C SER A 380 -4.47 34.09 25.57
N GLU A 381 -3.87 35.11 24.94
CA GLU A 381 -3.54 36.37 25.62
C GLU A 381 -4.73 37.35 25.66
N GLU A 382 -5.58 37.39 24.62
CA GLU A 382 -6.72 38.34 24.56
C GLU A 382 -7.86 37.97 25.53
N SER A 383 -8.05 36.67 25.80
CA SER A 383 -9.06 36.18 26.77
C SER A 383 -8.71 36.47 28.23
N GLY A 384 -7.43 36.72 28.54
CA GLY A 384 -6.96 37.04 29.89
C GLY A 384 -7.27 38.48 30.32
N GLU A 385 -7.28 39.43 29.39
CA GLU A 385 -7.52 40.85 29.69
C GLU A 385 -9.01 41.20 29.79
N GLU A 386 -9.87 40.59 28.96
CA GLU A 386 -11.33 40.78 29.07
C GLU A 386 -11.93 40.12 30.33
N ALA A 387 -11.43 38.94 30.72
CA ALA A 387 -11.84 38.29 31.97
C ALA A 387 -11.46 39.11 33.22
N ALA A 388 -10.35 39.85 33.17
CA ALA A 388 -9.94 40.73 34.26
C ALA A 388 -10.78 42.01 34.35
N ALA A 389 -11.26 42.54 33.22
CA ALA A 389 -12.09 43.76 33.18
C ALA A 389 -13.52 43.51 33.72
N VAL A 390 -14.10 42.34 33.47
CA VAL A 390 -15.45 41.99 33.94
C VAL A 390 -15.51 41.74 35.45
N LEU A 391 -14.40 41.30 36.06
CA LEU A 391 -14.34 40.96 37.49
C LEU A 391 -14.23 42.19 38.41
N VAL A 392 -13.96 43.39 37.87
CA VAL A 392 -13.82 44.63 38.67
C VAL A 392 -15.13 45.43 38.75
N ILE A 393 -16.17 45.07 37.99
CA ILE A 393 -17.45 45.81 37.93
C ILE A 393 -18.64 45.02 38.54
N SER A 394 -18.42 43.83 39.11
CA SER A 394 -19.49 43.01 39.72
C SER A 394 -19.54 43.09 41.24
#